data_AF-A0A2G6B7T4-F1
#
_entry.id   AF-A0A2G6B7T4-F1
#
_cell.length_a   1.000
_cell.length_b   1.000
_cell.length_c   1.000
_cell.angle_alpha   90.00
_cell.angle_beta   90.00
_cell.angle_gamma   90.00
#
_symmetry.space_group_name_H-M   'P 1'
#
loop_
_entity.id
_entity.type
_entity.pdbx_description
1 polymer ?
#
loop_
_entity_poly.entity_id
_entity_poly.type
_entity_poly.pdbx_seq_one_letter_code
_entity_poly.pdbx_strand_id
1 'polypeptide(L)' 'MEKQQKNTRDVLQYVALFIVLGSQIVRLILYSTGVAYTISEKALNLWMYIGWGAAIALLLVSYLFPKKEQSE' A
#
# COMPACT_ATOMS: atom_id res chain seq x y z
N MET A 1 2.63 17.31 22.27
CA MET A 1 2.84 15.93 21.75
C MET A 1 2.06 15.64 20.46
N GLU A 2 1.32 16.60 19.88
CA GLU A 2 0.49 16.39 18.67
C GLU A 2 1.26 16.31 17.34
N LYS A 3 2.46 16.90 17.25
CA LYS A 3 3.28 16.88 16.01
C LYS A 3 3.72 15.47 15.60
N GLN A 4 3.92 14.55 16.54
CA GLN A 4 4.39 13.20 16.22
C GLN A 4 3.28 12.30 15.63
N GLN A 5 2.04 12.41 16.13
CA GLN A 5 0.91 11.63 15.59
C GLN A 5 0.56 12.01 14.15
N LYS A 6 0.68 13.30 13.78
CA LYS A 6 0.45 13.75 12.40
C LYS A 6 1.46 13.14 11.42
N ASN A 7 2.74 13.06 11.82
CA ASN A 7 3.79 12.42 11.04
C ASN A 7 3.56 10.92 10.87
N THR A 8 3.16 10.20 11.92
CA THR A 8 2.95 8.74 11.83
C THR A 8 1.85 8.38 10.84
N ARG A 9 0.76 9.16 10.79
CA ARG A 9 -0.34 8.91 9.85
C ARG A 9 0.04 9.18 8.40
N ASP A 10 0.72 10.30 8.13
CA ASP A 10 1.23 10.60 6.79
C ASP A 10 2.22 9.53 6.34
N VAL A 11 3.12 9.08 7.22
CA VAL A 11 4.05 7.98 6.92
C VAL A 11 3.30 6.69 6.59
N LEU A 12 2.28 6.29 7.37
CA LEU A 12 1.48 5.10 7.07
C LEU A 12 0.75 5.20 5.72
N GLN A 13 0.21 6.38 5.39
CA GLN A 13 -0.44 6.60 4.09
C GLN A 13 0.55 6.56 2.93
N TYR A 14 1.74 7.14 3.08
CA TYR A 14 2.81 7.04 2.09
C TYR A 14 3.30 5.61 1.92
N VAL A 15 3.41 4.84 3.00
CA VAL A 15 3.76 3.41 2.94
C VAL A 15 2.67 2.63 2.21
N ALA A 16 1.40 2.87 2.50
CA ALA A 16 0.30 2.23 1.76
C ALA A 16 0.32 2.59 0.27
N LEU A 17 0.52 3.86 -0.08
CA LEU A 17 0.68 4.30 -1.46
C LEU A 17 1.90 3.65 -2.14
N PHE A 18 3.02 3.55 -1.44
CA PHE A 18 4.22 2.91 -1.93
C PHE A 18 4.00 1.43 -2.23
N ILE A 19 3.30 0.70 -1.36
CA ILE A 19 2.97 -0.72 -1.58
C ILE A 19 2.07 -0.86 -2.81
N VAL A 20 1.04 -0.03 -2.95
CA VAL A 20 0.10 -0.08 -4.08
C VAL A 20 0.83 0.24 -5.39
N LEU A 21 1.53 1.37 -5.47
CA LEU A 21 2.24 1.79 -6.68
C LEU A 21 3.41 0.86 -7.00
N GLY A 22 4.18 0.45 -6.00
CA GLY A 22 5.28 -0.49 -6.14
C GLY A 22 4.82 -1.84 -6.69
N SER A 23 3.68 -2.36 -6.22
CA SER A 23 3.10 -3.59 -6.76
C SER A 23 2.75 -3.48 -8.24
N GLN A 24 2.23 -2.33 -8.69
CA GLN A 24 1.90 -2.08 -10.09
C GLN A 24 3.15 -1.93 -10.95
N ILE A 25 4.19 -1.25 -10.46
CA ILE A 25 5.46 -1.10 -11.16
C ILE A 25 6.12 -2.48 -11.36
N VAL A 26 6.18 -3.30 -10.32
CA VAL A 26 6.73 -4.67 -10.41
C VAL A 26 5.93 -5.49 -11.41
N ARG A 27 4.60 -5.40 -11.38
CA ARG A 27 3.72 -6.06 -12.37
C ARG A 27 4.03 -5.60 -13.78
N LEU A 28 4.14 -4.29 -14.01
CA LEU A 28 4.47 -3.71 -15.31
C LEU A 28 5.82 -4.21 -15.84
N ILE A 29 6.84 -4.27 -14.97
CA ILE A 29 8.17 -4.79 -15.31
C ILE A 29 8.09 -6.28 -15.67
N LEU A 30 7.37 -7.08 -14.88
CA LEU A 30 7.19 -8.51 -15.15
C LEU A 30 6.49 -8.75 -16.50
N TYR A 31 5.47 -7.95 -16.85
CA TYR A 31 4.83 -8.05 -18.16
C TYR A 31 5.74 -7.56 -19.29
N SER A 32 6.47 -6.46 -19.08
CA SER A 32 7.38 -5.89 -20.09
C SER A 32 8.57 -6.81 -20.40
N THR A 33 9.06 -7.54 -19.40
CA THR A 33 10.16 -8.50 -19.54
C THR A 33 9.69 -9.89 -20.00
N GLY A 34 8.39 -10.10 -20.15
CA GLY A 34 7.80 -11.39 -20.51
C GLY A 34 7.84 -12.45 -19.41
N VAL A 35 8.46 -12.17 -18.26
CA VAL A 35 8.55 -13.07 -17.10
C VAL A 35 7.16 -13.31 -16.49
N ALA A 36 6.23 -12.36 -16.62
CA ALA A 36 4.85 -12.57 -16.19
C ALA A 36 4.18 -13.77 -16.87
N TYR A 37 4.58 -14.12 -18.10
CA TYR A 37 4.01 -15.26 -18.84
C TYR A 37 4.58 -16.61 -18.41
N THR A 38 5.73 -16.61 -17.71
CA THR A 38 6.33 -17.85 -17.16
C THR A 38 5.82 -18.13 -15.75
N ILE A 39 5.24 -17.13 -15.08
CA ILE A 39 4.63 -17.23 -13.76
C ILE A 39 3.13 -17.49 -13.92
N SER A 40 2.57 -18.40 -13.12
CA SER A 40 1.12 -18.64 -13.14
C SER A 40 0.37 -17.36 -12.79
N GLU A 41 -0.63 -17.00 -13.60
CA GLU A 41 -1.50 -15.84 -13.36
C GLU A 41 -2.12 -15.86 -11.96
N LYS A 42 -2.41 -17.06 -11.42
CA LYS A 42 -2.91 -17.22 -10.04
C LYS A 42 -1.91 -16.73 -9.01
N ALA A 43 -0.62 -17.05 -9.17
CA ALA A 43 0.41 -16.62 -8.24
C ALA A 43 0.62 -15.10 -8.30
N LEU A 44 0.61 -14.55 -9.52
CA LEU A 44 0.78 -13.11 -9.78
C LEU A 44 -0.40 -12.30 -9.20
N ASN A 45 -1.63 -12.77 -9.40
CA ASN A 45 -2.82 -12.16 -8.81
C ASN A 45 -2.87 -12.33 -7.28
N LEU A 46 -2.53 -13.50 -6.75
CA LEU A 46 -2.49 -13.74 -5.31
C LEU A 46 -1.53 -12.77 -4.61
N TRP A 47 -0.32 -12.60 -5.16
CA TRP A 47 0.66 -11.66 -4.64
C TRP A 47 0.15 -10.22 -4.64
N MET A 48 -0.52 -9.81 -5.72
CA MET A 48 -1.13 -8.49 -5.83
C MET A 48 -2.24 -8.29 -4.80
N TYR A 49 -3.11 -9.29 -4.61
CA TYR A 49 -4.18 -9.23 -3.60
C TYR A 49 -3.63 -9.18 -2.17
N ILE A 50 -2.54 -9.88 -1.87
CA ILE A 50 -1.87 -9.79 -0.56
C ILE A 50 -1.31 -8.39 -0.35
N GLY A 51 -0.60 -7.83 -1.34
CA GLY A 51 -0.06 -6.47 -1.27
C GLY A 51 -1.14 -5.40 -1.11
N TRP A 52 -2.23 -5.51 -1.86
CA TRP A 52 -3.37 -4.59 -1.75
C TRP A 52 -4.13 -4.76 -0.44
N GLY A 53 -4.34 -5.99 0.02
CA GLY A 53 -4.94 -6.28 1.32
C GLY A 53 -4.14 -5.68 2.47
N ALA A 54 -2.81 -5.79 2.42
CA ALA A 54 -1.93 -5.17 3.41
C ALA A 54 -2.02 -3.63 3.36
N ALA A 55 -2.07 -3.03 2.16
CA ALA A 55 -2.22 -1.58 2.00
C ALA A 55 -3.57 -1.09 2.54
N ILE A 56 -4.67 -1.81 2.28
CA ILE A 56 -6.00 -1.49 2.81
C ILE A 56 -6.01 -1.63 4.34
N ALA A 57 -5.40 -2.68 4.89
CA ALA A 57 -5.27 -2.85 6.34
C ALA A 57 -4.48 -1.70 6.97
N LEU A 58 -3.37 -1.28 6.35
CA LEU A 58 -2.58 -0.12 6.78
C LEU A 58 -3.38 1.18 6.73
N LEU A 59 -4.20 1.38 5.69
CA LEU A 59 -5.09 2.55 5.58
C LEU A 59 -6.20 2.53 6.63
N LEU A 60 -6.80 1.37 6.89
CA LEU A 60 -7.82 1.21 7.93
C LEU A 60 -7.25 1.47 9.33
N VAL A 61 -6.05 0.97 9.62
CA VAL A 61 -5.33 1.28 10.85
C VAL A 61 -5.04 2.78 10.93
N SER A 62 -4.56 3.38 9.85
CA SER A 62 -4.33 4.83 9.75
C SER A 62 -5.61 5.65 10.00
N TYR A 63 -6.77 5.11 9.62
CA TYR A 63 -8.08 5.73 9.84
C TYR A 63 -8.60 5.55 11.28
N LEU A 64 -8.39 4.38 11.88
CA LEU A 64 -8.71 4.07 13.28
C LEU A 64 -7.87 4.87 14.29
N PHE A 65 -6.77 5.48 13.85
CA PHE A 65 -6.06 6.53 14.57
C PHE A 65 -6.46 7.91 14.01
N PRO A 66 -7.65 8.44 14.35
CA PRO A 66 -8.12 9.70 13.82
C PRO A 66 -7.16 10.83 14.20
N LYS A 67 -6.97 11.78 13.28
CA LYS A 67 -6.54 13.13 13.67
C LYS A 67 -7.57 13.58 14.69
N LYS A 68 -7.16 13.87 15.92
CA LYS A 68 -7.96 14.77 16.73
C LYS A 68 -8.13 16.02 15.88
N GLU A 69 -9.37 16.37 15.56
CA GLU A 69 -9.67 17.67 14.99
C GLU A 69 -9.03 18.69 15.93
N GLN A 70 -7.98 19.34 15.46
CA GLN A 70 -7.69 20.69 15.89
C GLN A 70 -8.80 21.53 15.26
N SER A 71 -9.99 21.46 15.85
CA SER A 71 -10.97 22.52 15.72
C SER A 71 -10.35 23.74 16.38
N GLU A 72 -10.12 24.72 15.53
CA GLU A 72 -10.03 26.17 15.81
C GLU A 72 -10.58 26.61 17.17
#